data_AF-A0A9E5QSR7-F1
#
_entry.id   AF-A0A9E5QSR7-F1
#
_cell.length_a   1.000
_cell.length_b   1.000
_cell.length_c   1.000
_cell.angle_alpha   90.00
_cell.angle_beta   90.00
_cell.angle_gamma   90.00
#
_symmetry.space_group_name_H-M   'P 1'
#
loop_
_entity.id
_entity.type
_entity.pdbx_description
1 polymer ?
#
loop_
_entity_poly.entity_id
_entity_poly.type
_entity_poly.pdbx_seq_one_letter_code
_entity_poly.pdbx_strand_id
1 'polypeptide(L)'
;MTSKNRLAHAFLATALAATAGCAAYRVESNIEEKPAPAPATASSAQVLLSESGFPGRKYAEIGPIDVSVKKLTVFHADPTKEQANQALIEKARLLGADAVINVRYESGVGLTTWGYMDAKGTAVRFTK
;
A
#
# COMPACT_ATOMS: atom_id res chain seq x y z
N MET A 1 -18.84 -7.84 -64.86
CA MET A 1 -19.05 -6.48 -64.32
C MET A 1 -19.52 -6.57 -62.87
N THR A 2 -18.58 -6.29 -61.95
CA THR A 2 -18.72 -5.51 -60.70
C THR A 2 -19.79 -5.82 -59.63
N SER A 3 -19.29 -5.90 -58.38
CA SER A 3 -19.93 -5.50 -57.09
C SER A 3 -20.80 -6.59 -56.40
N LYS A 4 -20.77 -6.89 -55.08
CA LYS A 4 -20.45 -6.16 -53.83
C LYS A 4 -20.00 -7.20 -52.76
N ASN A 5 -18.86 -7.04 -52.07
CA ASN A 5 -18.63 -6.27 -50.83
C ASN A 5 -19.07 -6.96 -49.52
N ARG A 6 -18.07 -7.45 -48.77
CA ARG A 6 -17.81 -7.37 -47.31
C ARG A 6 -18.97 -7.60 -46.34
N LEU A 7 -18.81 -8.53 -45.39
CA LEU A 7 -19.24 -8.46 -43.99
C LEU A 7 -18.94 -9.83 -43.33
N ALA A 8 -18.48 -9.99 -42.10
CA ALA A 8 -17.79 -9.16 -41.13
C ALA A 8 -17.29 -10.18 -40.09
N HIS A 9 -16.00 -10.15 -39.75
CA HIS A 9 -15.47 -10.93 -38.63
C HIS A 9 -16.01 -10.32 -37.34
N ALA A 10 -16.96 -10.98 -36.69
CA ALA A 10 -17.40 -10.63 -35.35
C ALA A 10 -16.45 -11.26 -34.32
N PHE A 11 -15.23 -10.76 -34.24
CA PHE A 11 -14.40 -10.90 -33.04
C PHE A 11 -14.92 -9.89 -32.02
N LEU A 12 -15.96 -10.28 -31.27
CA LEU A 12 -16.45 -9.50 -30.14
C LEU A 12 -15.56 -9.79 -28.93
N ALA A 13 -14.36 -9.19 -28.92
CA ALA A 13 -13.52 -9.13 -27.73
C ALA A 13 -14.15 -8.12 -26.77
N THR A 14 -15.01 -8.61 -25.86
CA THR A 14 -15.53 -7.82 -24.75
C THR A 14 -14.38 -7.55 -23.78
N ALA A 15 -13.67 -6.44 -24.00
CA ALA A 15 -12.71 -5.91 -23.05
C ALA A 15 -13.45 -5.51 -21.77
N LEU A 16 -13.29 -6.30 -20.72
CA LEU A 16 -13.78 -5.98 -19.38
C LEU A 16 -12.94 -4.81 -18.85
N ALA A 17 -13.46 -3.59 -18.99
CA ALA A 17 -12.84 -2.39 -18.45
C ALA A 17 -12.78 -2.51 -16.92
N ALA A 18 -11.58 -2.70 -16.38
CA ALA A 18 -11.32 -2.63 -14.95
C ALA A 18 -11.63 -1.21 -14.47
N THR A 19 -12.73 -1.04 -13.75
CA THR A 19 -13.04 0.19 -13.01
C THR A 19 -12.06 0.30 -11.84
N ALA A 20 -10.89 0.88 -12.11
CA ALA A 20 -9.98 1.30 -11.05
C ALA A 20 -10.72 2.32 -10.18
N GLY A 21 -10.96 1.95 -8.92
CA GLY A 21 -11.80 2.71 -7.99
C GLY A 21 -11.33 4.13 -7.80
N CYS A 22 -12.29 5.03 -7.53
CA CYS A 22 -12.04 6.38 -7.06
C CYS A 22 -11.38 6.34 -5.67
N ALA A 23 -10.08 6.10 -5.61
CA ALA A 23 -9.31 6.21 -4.37
C ALA A 23 -8.92 7.68 -4.15
N ALA A 24 -9.44 8.28 -3.08
CA ALA A 24 -9.11 9.63 -2.62
C ALA A 24 -7.62 9.80 -2.26
N TYR A 25 -6.98 8.69 -1.90
CA TYR A 25 -5.59 8.59 -1.46
C TYR A 25 -4.86 7.51 -2.25
N ARG A 26 -3.58 7.73 -2.53
CA ARG A 26 -2.67 6.69 -3.03
C ARG A 26 -1.66 6.34 -1.96
N VAL A 27 -1.45 5.04 -1.76
CA VAL A 27 -0.38 4.53 -0.91
C VAL A 27 0.75 4.10 -1.83
N GLU A 28 1.91 4.72 -1.66
CA GLU A 28 3.17 4.32 -2.31
C GLU A 28 4.05 3.62 -1.29
N SER A 29 4.83 2.62 -1.72
CA SER A 29 5.73 1.91 -0.81
C SER A 29 6.88 1.23 -1.52
N ASN A 30 7.99 1.05 -0.80
CA ASN A 30 9.15 0.27 -1.26
C ASN A 30 8.90 -1.26 -1.30
N ILE A 31 7.80 -1.75 -0.73
CA ILE A 31 7.46 -3.18 -0.72
C ILE A 31 6.50 -3.50 -1.86
N GLU A 32 6.98 -4.29 -2.82
CA GLU A 32 6.18 -4.77 -3.95
C GLU A 32 5.00 -5.61 -3.46
N GLU A 33 3.79 -5.08 -3.67
CA GLU A 33 2.57 -5.86 -3.54
C GLU A 33 2.41 -6.72 -4.78
N LYS A 34 2.68 -8.02 -4.64
CA LYS A 34 2.17 -8.97 -5.63
C LYS A 34 0.64 -8.90 -5.61
N PRO A 35 -0.05 -8.65 -6.74
CA PRO A 35 -1.51 -8.63 -6.76
C PRO A 35 -2.05 -9.97 -6.24
N ALA A 36 -2.55 -9.96 -5.01
CA ALA A 36 -3.19 -11.12 -4.42
C ALA A 36 -4.64 -11.17 -4.93
N PRO A 37 -5.19 -12.36 -5.23
CA PRO A 37 -6.63 -12.51 -5.36
C PRO A 37 -7.32 -12.06 -4.07
N ALA A 38 -8.59 -11.65 -4.19
CA ALA A 38 -9.51 -11.14 -3.16
C ALA A 38 -9.25 -11.65 -1.72
N PRO A 39 -9.52 -10.84 -0.68
CA PRO A 39 -8.87 -10.92 0.62
C PRO A 39 -8.99 -12.32 1.23
N ALA A 40 -7.92 -13.09 1.17
CA ALA A 40 -7.76 -14.30 1.98
C ALA A 40 -7.69 -13.85 3.44
N THR A 41 -8.53 -14.47 4.27
CA THR A 41 -8.73 -14.23 5.70
C THR A 41 -7.42 -13.78 6.37
N ALA A 42 -7.37 -12.50 6.74
CA ALA A 42 -6.19 -11.90 7.35
C ALA A 42 -5.84 -12.69 8.61
N SER A 43 -4.65 -13.30 8.63
CA SER A 43 -4.09 -13.89 9.85
C SER A 43 -4.11 -12.80 10.94
N SER A 44 -4.74 -13.12 12.07
CA SER A 44 -5.01 -12.22 13.19
C SER A 44 -3.76 -11.81 13.99
N ALA A 45 -2.57 -12.07 13.46
CA ALA A 45 -1.32 -11.58 14.02
C ALA A 45 -1.23 -10.07 13.79
N GLN A 46 -1.56 -9.30 14.82
CA GLN A 46 -1.46 -7.84 14.80
C GLN A 46 0.02 -7.45 14.78
N VAL A 47 0.49 -6.89 13.66
CA VAL A 47 1.83 -6.31 13.59
C VAL A 47 1.90 -5.12 14.54
N LEU A 48 2.89 -5.10 15.43
CA LEU A 48 3.06 -4.02 16.40
C LEU A 48 3.89 -2.88 15.80
N LEU A 49 3.51 -1.62 16.06
CA LEU A 49 4.30 -0.45 15.69
C LEU A 49 4.95 0.15 16.93
N SER A 50 6.21 0.55 16.83
CA SER A 50 6.92 1.29 17.89
C SER A 50 7.85 2.35 17.32
N GLU A 51 7.75 3.58 17.83
CA GLU A 51 8.63 4.68 17.44
C GLU A 51 10.05 4.56 18.03
N SER A 52 10.21 3.82 19.13
CA SER A 52 11.48 3.68 19.87
C SER A 52 11.97 2.23 20.04
N GLY A 53 11.19 1.24 19.58
CA GLY A 53 11.50 -0.19 19.69
C GLY A 53 10.83 -0.87 20.89
N PHE A 54 11.30 -2.09 21.21
CA PHE A 54 10.78 -2.89 22.32
C PHE A 54 11.92 -3.30 23.27
N PRO A 55 12.13 -2.59 24.40
CA PRO A 55 13.19 -2.94 25.33
C PRO A 55 12.98 -4.34 25.93
N GLY A 56 14.05 -5.12 26.03
CA GLY A 56 14.02 -6.47 26.61
C GLY A 56 13.51 -7.58 25.68
N ARG A 57 13.07 -7.26 24.46
CA ARG A 57 12.70 -8.27 23.45
C ARG A 57 13.84 -8.45 22.45
N LYS A 58 14.18 -9.69 22.14
CA LYS A 58 15.11 -10.01 21.05
C LYS A 58 14.34 -10.04 19.73
N TYR A 59 14.95 -9.51 18.69
CA TYR A 59 14.37 -9.45 17.36
C TYR A 59 15.44 -9.55 16.29
N ALA A 60 15.04 -10.06 15.11
CA ALA A 60 15.82 -10.07 13.90
C ALA A 60 15.23 -9.05 12.92
N GLU A 61 16.09 -8.18 12.37
CA GLU A 61 15.68 -7.21 11.37
C GLU A 61 15.44 -7.91 10.03
N ILE A 62 14.27 -7.66 9.43
CA ILE A 62 13.92 -8.16 8.09
C ILE A 62 14.35 -7.12 7.05
N GLY A 63 14.05 -5.84 7.29
CA GLY A 63 14.43 -4.75 6.39
C GLY A 63 13.62 -3.47 6.61
N PRO A 64 14.00 -2.38 5.92
CA PRO A 64 13.29 -1.10 5.99
C PRO A 64 11.95 -1.15 5.23
N ILE A 65 10.95 -0.46 5.78
CA ILE A 65 9.66 -0.23 5.15
C ILE A 65 9.41 1.27 5.12
N ASP A 66 9.11 1.76 3.92
CA ASP A 66 8.69 3.11 3.66
C ASP A 66 7.29 3.07 3.04
N VAL A 67 6.39 3.89 3.57
CA VAL A 67 5.07 4.12 3.00
C VAL A 67 4.79 5.61 2.91
N SER A 68 4.07 6.01 1.87
CA SER A 68 3.64 7.38 1.66
C SER A 68 2.18 7.40 1.29
N VAL A 69 1.34 7.96 2.17
CA VAL A 69 -0.08 8.15 1.92
C VAL A 69 -0.28 9.55 1.35
N LYS A 70 -0.59 9.62 0.05
CA LYS A 70 -0.69 10.87 -0.70
C LYS A 70 -2.14 11.19 -1.02
N LYS A 71 -2.54 12.42 -0.73
CA LYS A 71 -3.84 12.96 -1.12
C LYS A 71 -3.85 13.34 -2.60
N LEU A 72 -4.84 12.84 -3.35
CA LEU A 72 -4.96 13.13 -4.78
C LEU A 72 -5.76 14.39 -5.09
N THR A 73 -6.72 14.75 -4.23
CA THR A 73 -7.63 15.87 -4.49
C THR A 73 -7.70 16.81 -3.30
N VAL A 74 -7.81 18.11 -3.55
CA VAL A 74 -7.88 19.15 -2.50
C VAL A 74 -9.09 19.01 -1.56
N PHE A 75 -10.20 18.41 -2.02
CA PHE A 75 -11.46 18.28 -1.28
C PHE A 75 -11.49 17.18 -0.23
N HIS A 76 -10.37 16.50 0.01
CA HIS A 76 -10.24 15.47 1.02
C HIS A 76 -9.40 15.95 2.21
N ALA A 77 -9.66 15.36 3.38
CA ALA A 77 -8.88 15.60 4.58
C ALA A 77 -7.41 15.25 4.35
N ASP A 78 -6.52 15.88 5.09
CA ASP A 78 -5.11 15.52 5.02
C ASP A 78 -4.91 14.11 5.57
N PRO A 79 -3.98 13.34 4.97
CA PRO A 79 -3.75 11.97 5.36
C PRO A 79 -3.28 11.89 6.81
N THR A 80 -3.83 10.94 7.58
CA THR A 80 -3.59 10.85 9.02
C THR A 80 -2.49 9.84 9.36
N LYS A 81 -1.94 9.94 10.58
CA LYS A 81 -0.95 8.98 11.07
C LYS A 81 -1.51 7.55 11.09
N GLU A 82 -2.80 7.40 11.41
CA GLU A 82 -3.48 6.11 11.45
C GLU A 82 -3.52 5.45 10.07
N GLN A 83 -3.72 6.22 9.00
CA GLN A 83 -3.67 5.69 7.64
C GLN A 83 -2.26 5.20 7.27
N ALA A 84 -1.23 5.96 7.66
CA ALA A 84 0.15 5.54 7.45
C ALA A 84 0.52 4.32 8.32
N ASN A 85 -0.02 4.22 9.54
CA ASN A 85 0.13 3.04 10.40
C ASN A 85 -0.45 1.79 9.77
N GLN A 86 -1.68 1.91 9.23
CA GLN A 86 -2.32 0.80 8.53
C GLN A 86 -1.50 0.35 7.32
N ALA A 87 -0.99 1.29 6.53
CA ALA A 87 -0.11 0.99 5.41
C ALA A 87 1.18 0.28 5.87
N LEU A 88 1.86 0.79 6.90
CA LEU A 88 3.05 0.13 7.46
C LEU A 88 2.76 -1.29 7.93
N ILE A 89 1.66 -1.50 8.66
CA ILE A 89 1.24 -2.81 9.16
C ILE A 89 1.00 -3.79 8.01
N GLU A 90 0.33 -3.33 6.95
CA GLU A 90 0.05 -4.17 5.79
C GLU A 90 1.34 -4.60 5.09
N LYS A 91 2.26 -3.67 4.84
CA LYS A 91 3.56 -3.99 4.23
C LYS A 91 4.42 -4.89 5.11
N ALA A 92 4.44 -4.64 6.41
CA ALA A 92 5.13 -5.46 7.38
C ALA A 92 4.57 -6.89 7.41
N ARG A 93 3.25 -7.04 7.31
CA ARG A 93 2.59 -8.35 7.21
C ARG A 93 3.00 -9.10 5.95
N LEU A 94 3.15 -8.42 4.80
CA LEU A 94 3.64 -9.03 3.56
C LEU A 94 5.06 -9.57 3.70
N LEU A 95 5.91 -8.91 4.49
CA LEU A 95 7.26 -9.39 4.82
C LEU A 95 7.27 -10.47 5.92
N GLY A 96 6.11 -10.78 6.51
CA GLY A 96 6.00 -11.66 7.68
C GLY A 96 6.69 -11.10 8.92
N ALA A 97 6.74 -9.78 9.07
CA ALA A 97 7.23 -9.12 10.27
C ALA A 97 6.19 -9.22 11.39
N ASP A 98 6.66 -9.31 12.63
CA ASP A 98 5.80 -9.26 13.81
C ASP A 98 5.66 -7.82 14.33
N ALA A 99 6.63 -6.97 14.01
CA ALA A 99 6.61 -5.57 14.39
C ALA A 99 7.38 -4.68 13.42
N VAL A 100 7.14 -3.38 13.50
CA VAL A 100 7.95 -2.32 12.89
C VAL A 100 8.47 -1.43 14.02
N ILE A 101 9.78 -1.25 14.07
CA ILE A 101 10.46 -0.41 15.06
C ILE A 101 11.02 0.86 14.43
N ASN A 102 11.44 1.81 15.27
CA ASN A 102 12.00 3.08 14.86
C ASN A 102 11.08 3.85 13.91
N VAL A 103 9.77 3.75 14.13
CA VAL A 103 8.79 4.38 13.26
C VAL A 103 8.91 5.90 13.33
N ARG A 104 9.01 6.54 12.17
CA ARG A 104 9.06 7.99 12.00
C ARG A 104 7.95 8.43 11.05
N TYR A 105 7.34 9.57 11.34
CA TYR A 105 6.29 10.16 10.53
C TYR A 105 6.72 11.53 10.03
N GLU A 106 6.41 11.81 8.77
CA GLU A 106 6.60 13.12 8.16
C GLU A 106 5.32 13.50 7.42
N SER A 107 4.80 14.69 7.69
CA SER A 107 3.64 15.22 6.97
C SER A 107 4.00 16.53 6.28
N GLY A 108 3.36 16.79 5.14
CA GLY A 108 3.61 18.00 4.39
C GLY A 108 2.74 18.13 3.16
N VAL A 109 3.01 19.16 2.36
CA VAL A 109 2.41 19.39 1.06
C VAL A 109 3.53 19.35 0.03
N GLY A 110 3.35 18.55 -1.02
CA GLY A 110 4.33 18.41 -2.10
C GLY A 110 4.02 19.34 -3.27
N LEU A 111 4.97 19.50 -4.19
CA LEU A 111 4.76 20.27 -5.42
C LEU A 111 3.67 19.67 -6.33
N THR A 112 3.47 18.35 -6.24
CA THR A 112 2.52 17.59 -7.07
C THR A 112 1.41 16.91 -6.26
N THR A 113 1.43 17.05 -4.93
CA THR A 113 0.49 16.40 -4.01
C THR A 113 -0.03 17.39 -2.99
N TRP A 114 -1.35 17.45 -2.84
CA TRP A 114 -2.07 18.38 -1.96
C TRP A 114 -1.87 18.11 -0.46
N GLY A 115 -1.18 17.03 -0.11
CA GLY A 115 -0.93 16.59 1.24
C GLY A 115 -0.37 15.18 1.23
N TYR A 116 0.60 14.89 2.09
CA TYR A 116 1.13 13.55 2.27
C TYR A 116 1.41 13.26 3.76
N MET A 117 1.35 11.97 4.09
CA MET A 117 1.81 11.41 5.35
C MET A 117 2.74 10.26 5.01
N ASP A 118 4.03 10.48 5.22
CA ASP A 118 5.06 9.48 5.07
C ASP A 118 5.28 8.80 6.42
N ALA A 119 5.47 7.49 6.39
CA ALA A 119 5.91 6.74 7.54
C ALA A 119 7.01 5.76 7.14
N LYS A 120 8.06 5.72 7.97
CA LYS A 120 9.25 4.89 7.75
C LYS A 120 9.54 4.10 9.00
N GLY A 121 10.05 2.88 8.86
CA GLY A 121 10.51 2.08 9.99
C GLY A 121 11.23 0.81 9.54
N THR A 122 11.67 0.02 10.51
CA THR A 122 12.34 -1.26 10.25
C THR A 122 11.42 -2.40 10.64
N ALA A 123 11.07 -3.26 9.68
CA ALA A 123 10.35 -4.50 9.97
C ALA A 123 11.26 -5.48 10.70
N VAL A 124 10.73 -6.06 11.78
CA VAL A 124 11.44 -7.03 12.61
C VAL A 124 10.56 -8.24 12.90
N ARG A 125 11.22 -9.38 13.10
CA ARG A 125 10.60 -10.61 13.60
C ARG A 125 11.09 -10.86 15.01
N PHE A 126 10.21 -11.22 15.93
CA PHE A 126 10.65 -11.54 17.28
C PHE A 126 11.38 -12.88 17.29
N THR A 127 12.54 -12.90 17.93
CA THR A 127 13.29 -14.12 18.18
C THR A 127 13.06 -14.52 19.63
N LYS A 128 12.86 -15.81 19.87
CA LYS A 128 12.70 -16.36 21.22
C LYS A 128 13.95 -16.10 22.08
#